data_AF-A0A0D2J901-F1
#
_entry.id   AF-A0A0D2J901-F1
#
_cell.length_a   1.000
_cell.length_b   1.000
_cell.length_c   1.000
_cell.angle_alpha   90.00
_cell.angle_beta   90.00
_cell.angle_gamma   90.00
#
_symmetry.space_group_name_H-M   'P 1'
#
loop_
_entity.id
_entity.type
_entity.pdbx_description
1 polymer ?
#
loop_
_entity_poly.entity_id
_entity_poly.type
_entity_poly.pdbx_seq_one_letter_code
_entity_poly.pdbx_strand_id
1 'polypeptide(L)'
;MDIKTAWQNVERAAFDMESGQGDYQIKVATLYAAIDMLFDYPVKEIVEQVEASYLPTRPTMSWLVYEGSRIKGIDHDRAQALKEFWNKNNPEDEKIMDGPKGVDLV
;
A
#
# COMPACT_ATOMS: atom_id res chain seq x y z
N MET A 1 16.53 -8.36 2.42
CA MET A 1 16.12 -7.00 2.02
C MET A 1 15.62 -6.31 3.26
N ASP A 2 15.85 -5.00 3.42
CA ASP A 2 15.24 -4.23 4.51
C ASP A 2 13.98 -3.51 4.01
N ILE A 3 13.15 -3.05 4.95
CA ILE A 3 11.89 -2.40 4.61
C ILE A 3 12.10 -1.11 3.82
N LYS A 4 13.21 -0.40 4.07
CA LYS A 4 13.57 0.81 3.33
C LYS A 4 13.76 0.51 1.84
N THR A 5 14.45 -0.58 1.51
CA THR A 5 14.64 -1.04 0.13
C THR A 5 13.32 -1.49 -0.49
N ALA A 6 12.48 -2.19 0.26
CA ALA A 6 11.13 -2.57 -0.20
C ALA A 6 10.28 -1.34 -0.53
N TRP A 7 10.28 -0.33 0.35
CA TRP A 7 9.61 0.95 0.14
C TRP A 7 10.15 1.70 -1.09
N GLN A 8 11.47 1.76 -1.25
CA GLN A 8 12.08 2.39 -2.43
C GLN A 8 11.68 1.70 -3.75
N ASN A 9 11.46 0.38 -3.74
CA ASN A 9 10.96 -0.33 -4.91
C ASN A 9 9.52 0.10 -5.24
N VAL A 10 8.67 0.31 -4.22
CA VAL A 10 7.30 0.83 -4.41
C VAL A 10 7.34 2.24 -4.98
N GLU A 11 8.13 3.13 -4.40
CA GLU A 11 8.27 4.52 -4.87
C GLU A 11 8.75 4.57 -6.32
N ARG A 12 9.78 3.78 -6.65
CA ARG A 12 10.31 3.72 -8.01
C ARG A 12 9.31 3.16 -9.01
N ALA A 13 8.61 2.08 -8.66
CA ALA A 13 7.59 1.51 -9.53
C ALA A 13 6.41 2.47 -9.75
N ALA A 14 6.00 3.21 -8.71
CA ALA A 14 4.97 4.24 -8.81
C ALA A 14 5.42 5.41 -9.69
N PHE A 15 6.65 5.89 -9.54
CA PHE A 15 7.21 6.93 -10.42
C PHE A 15 7.32 6.46 -11.88
N ASP A 16 7.73 5.21 -12.11
CA ASP A 16 7.80 4.64 -13.44
C ASP A 16 6.42 4.60 -14.12
N MET A 17 5.33 4.39 -13.36
CA MET A 17 3.96 4.48 -13.88
C MET A 17 3.63 5.87 -14.44
N GLU A 18 4.15 6.94 -13.84
CA GLU A 18 3.88 8.32 -14.24
C GLU A 18 4.64 8.76 -15.49
N SER A 19 5.76 8.10 -15.82
CA SER A 19 6.64 8.47 -16.95
C SER A 19 5.99 8.38 -18.34
N GLY A 20 4.88 7.65 -18.49
CA GLY A 20 4.21 7.42 -19.78
C GLY A 20 4.99 6.56 -20.80
N GLN A 21 6.20 6.08 -20.47
CA GLN A 21 7.07 5.34 -21.39
C GLN A 21 7.12 3.83 -21.11
N GLY A 22 7.02 2.97 -22.11
CA GLY A 22 7.12 1.51 -21.94
C GLY A 22 5.76 0.82 -21.73
N ASP A 23 5.79 -0.49 -21.46
CA ASP A 23 4.57 -1.30 -21.37
C ASP A 23 3.85 -1.09 -20.03
N TYR A 24 2.60 -0.61 -20.10
CA TYR A 24 1.76 -0.35 -18.94
C TYR A 24 1.50 -1.60 -18.09
N GLN A 25 1.26 -2.76 -18.71
CA GLN A 25 0.96 -4.00 -17.99
C GLN A 25 2.18 -4.49 -17.20
N ILE A 26 3.36 -4.36 -17.80
CA ILE A 26 4.61 -4.71 -17.11
C ILE A 26 4.82 -3.81 -15.89
N LYS A 27 4.56 -2.50 -16.02
CA LYS A 27 4.70 -1.57 -14.90
C LYS A 27 3.69 -1.80 -13.77
N VAL A 28 2.43 -2.07 -14.10
CA VAL A 28 1.41 -2.44 -13.12
C VAL A 28 1.84 -3.70 -12.38
N ALA A 29 2.28 -4.74 -13.10
CA ALA A 29 2.78 -5.97 -12.48
C ALA A 29 4.00 -5.72 -11.58
N THR A 30 4.91 -4.82 -12.00
CA THR A 30 6.09 -4.44 -11.21
C THR A 30 5.69 -3.71 -9.92
N LEU A 31 4.75 -2.77 -10.01
CA LEU A 31 4.22 -2.06 -8.84
C LEU A 31 3.53 -3.02 -7.87
N TYR A 32 2.70 -3.94 -8.38
CA TYR A 32 2.03 -4.94 -7.55
C TYR A 32 3.02 -5.88 -6.87
N ALA A 33 4.07 -6.32 -7.57
CA ALA A 33 5.14 -7.11 -6.96
C ALA A 33 5.89 -6.33 -5.87
N ALA A 34 6.14 -5.02 -6.07
CA ALA A 34 6.79 -4.20 -5.06
C ALA A 34 5.92 -4.00 -3.81
N ILE A 35 4.60 -3.80 -3.99
CA ILE A 35 3.64 -3.70 -2.88
C ILE A 35 3.56 -5.05 -2.15
N ASP A 36 3.45 -6.16 -2.88
CA ASP A 36 3.45 -7.52 -2.30
C ASP A 36 4.68 -7.75 -1.40
N MET A 37 5.87 -7.43 -1.90
CA MET A 37 7.11 -7.48 -1.11
C MET A 37 7.09 -6.56 0.12
N LEU A 38 6.40 -5.42 0.09
CA LEU A 38 6.24 -4.55 1.25
C LEU A 38 5.34 -5.19 2.32
N PHE A 39 4.31 -5.92 1.91
CA PHE A 39 3.35 -6.58 2.80
C PHE A 39 3.89 -7.83 3.51
N ASP A 40 5.06 -8.33 3.10
CA ASP A 40 5.81 -9.36 3.83
C ASP A 40 6.33 -8.86 5.19
N TYR A 41 6.48 -7.54 5.36
CA TYR A 41 6.99 -6.93 6.58
C TYR A 41 5.90 -6.78 7.67
N PRO A 42 6.28 -6.67 8.95
CA PRO A 42 5.34 -6.38 10.02
C PRO A 42 4.62 -5.05 9.81
N VAL A 43 3.31 -5.03 10.07
CA VAL A 43 2.43 -3.86 9.92
C VAL A 43 3.01 -2.59 10.57
N LYS A 44 3.58 -2.72 11.78
CA LYS A 44 4.19 -1.60 12.48
C LYS A 44 5.34 -0.98 11.69
N GLU A 45 6.21 -1.81 11.12
CA GLU A 45 7.36 -1.33 10.33
C GLU A 45 6.88 -0.61 9.07
N ILE A 46 5.82 -1.12 8.41
CA ILE A 46 5.22 -0.47 7.23
C ILE A 46 4.75 0.94 7.59
N VAL A 47 4.03 1.09 8.71
CA VAL A 47 3.54 2.40 9.17
C VAL A 47 4.71 3.34 9.48
N GLU A 48 5.70 2.88 10.26
CA GLU A 48 6.89 3.69 10.60
C GLU A 48 7.66 4.12 9.34
N GLN A 49 7.75 3.25 8.33
CA GLN A 49 8.41 3.57 7.06
C GLN A 49 7.62 4.60 6.22
N VAL A 50 6.28 4.51 6.22
CA VAL A 50 5.43 5.50 5.55
C VAL A 50 5.50 6.86 6.27
N GLU A 51 5.46 6.87 7.60
CA GLU A 51 5.62 8.09 8.42
C GLU A 51 6.98 8.75 8.24
N ALA A 52 8.03 7.96 8.01
CA ALA A 52 9.36 8.46 7.71
C ALA A 52 9.55 8.89 6.24
N SER A 53 8.57 8.65 5.36
CA SER A 53 8.62 9.05 3.97
C SER A 53 8.27 10.53 3.79
N TYR A 54 8.49 11.07 2.60
CA TYR A 54 8.07 12.43 2.25
C TYR A 54 6.59 12.51 1.80
N LEU A 55 5.91 11.37 1.67
CA LEU A 55 4.54 11.30 1.21
C LEU A 55 3.55 11.61 2.35
N PRO A 56 2.36 12.15 2.04
CA PRO A 56 1.31 12.31 3.04
C PRO A 56 0.89 10.96 3.64
N THR A 57 1.13 10.75 4.94
CA THR A 57 0.95 9.45 5.61
C THR A 57 -0.45 8.87 5.42
N ARG A 58 -1.50 9.62 5.77
CA ARG A 58 -2.88 9.11 5.73
C ARG A 58 -3.34 8.71 4.31
N PRO A 59 -3.16 9.55 3.26
CA PRO A 59 -3.43 9.13 1.88
C PRO A 59 -2.65 7.89 1.46
N THR A 60 -1.36 7.82 1.79
CA THR A 60 -0.51 6.66 1.46
C THR A 60 -1.00 5.39 2.14
N MET A 61 -1.35 5.46 3.43
CA MET A 61 -1.90 4.33 4.18
C MET A 61 -3.25 3.87 3.61
N SER A 62 -4.12 4.81 3.24
CA SER A 62 -5.40 4.51 2.59
C SER A 62 -5.19 3.80 1.25
N TRP A 63 -4.22 4.26 0.46
CA TRP A 63 -3.86 3.65 -0.82
C TRP A 63 -3.27 2.24 -0.65
N LEU A 64 -2.35 2.04 0.29
CA LEU A 64 -1.76 0.72 0.58
C LEU A 64 -2.82 -0.30 1.02
N VAL A 65 -3.75 0.10 1.89
CA VAL A 65 -4.87 -0.76 2.29
C VAL A 65 -5.75 -1.11 1.09
N TYR A 66 -6.03 -0.15 0.21
CA TYR A 66 -6.82 -0.38 -0.99
C TYR A 66 -6.13 -1.36 -1.95
N GLU A 67 -4.86 -1.15 -2.30
CA GLU A 67 -4.12 -2.04 -3.21
C GLU A 67 -3.90 -3.43 -2.58
N GLY A 68 -3.54 -3.47 -1.29
CA GLY A 68 -3.38 -4.71 -0.52
C GLY A 68 -4.65 -5.57 -0.50
N SER A 69 -5.83 -4.95 -0.54
CA SER A 69 -7.10 -5.68 -0.60
C SER A 69 -7.44 -6.26 -1.99
N ARG A 70 -6.70 -5.90 -3.04
CA ARG A 70 -7.01 -6.24 -4.44
C ARG A 70 -5.96 -7.12 -5.11
N ILE A 71 -4.71 -7.03 -4.67
CA ILE A 71 -3.61 -7.83 -5.22
C ILE A 71 -3.75 -9.27 -4.73
N LYS A 72 -4.00 -10.21 -5.66
CA LYS A 72 -4.22 -11.64 -5.34
C LYS A 72 -3.05 -12.32 -4.59
N GLY A 73 -1.85 -11.76 -4.67
CA GLY A 73 -0.67 -12.26 -3.95
C GLY A 73 -0.64 -11.89 -2.47
N ILE A 74 -1.34 -10.81 -2.10
CA ILE A 74 -1.38 -10.31 -0.73
C ILE A 74 -2.56 -10.96 -0.03
N ASP A 75 -2.29 -11.60 1.11
CA ASP A 75 -3.32 -12.13 1.98
C ASP A 75 -4.26 -10.99 2.43
N HIS A 76 -5.56 -11.13 2.18
CA HIS A 76 -6.57 -10.13 2.58
C HIS A 76 -6.47 -9.79 4.07
N ASP A 77 -6.07 -10.76 4.91
CA ASP A 77 -5.89 -10.56 6.34
C ASP A 77 -4.77 -9.56 6.66
N ARG A 78 -3.75 -9.46 5.79
CA ARG A 78 -2.63 -8.51 5.96
C ARG A 78 -3.06 -7.07 5.69
N ALA A 79 -3.83 -6.84 4.63
CA ALA A 79 -4.40 -5.52 4.33
C ALA A 79 -5.37 -5.07 5.42
N GLN A 80 -6.20 -5.99 5.93
CA GLN A 80 -7.09 -5.71 7.04
C GLN A 80 -6.31 -5.42 8.34
N ALA A 81 -5.27 -6.19 8.65
CA ALA A 81 -4.42 -5.94 9.82
C ALA A 81 -3.73 -4.57 9.77
N LEU A 82 -3.26 -4.14 8.58
CA LEU A 82 -2.69 -2.81 8.38
C LEU A 82 -3.71 -1.70 8.68
N LYS A 83 -4.93 -1.86 8.18
CA LYS A 83 -6.04 -0.93 8.45
C LYS A 83 -6.41 -0.87 9.93
N GLU A 84 -6.56 -2.02 10.58
CA GLU A 84 -6.91 -2.10 11.99
C GLU A 84 -5.84 -1.48 12.88
N PHE A 85 -4.56 -1.75 12.58
CA PHE A 85 -3.45 -1.13 13.29
C PHE A 85 -3.48 0.40 13.12
N TRP A 86 -3.64 0.90 11.90
CA TRP A 86 -3.74 2.34 11.65
C TRP A 86 -4.91 2.97 12.43
N ASN A 87 -6.12 2.41 12.28
CA ASN A 87 -7.33 2.96 12.91
C ASN A 87 -7.32 2.88 14.44
N LYS A 88 -6.58 1.92 15.03
CA LYS A 88 -6.41 1.80 16.47
C LYS A 88 -5.48 2.88 17.04
N ASN A 89 -4.51 3.35 16.27
CA ASN A 89 -3.48 4.28 16.74
C ASN A 89 -3.71 5.74 16.32
N ASN A 90 -4.73 6.02 15.49
CA ASN A 90 -5.01 7.34 14.95
C ASN A 90 -6.41 7.85 15.35
N PRO A 91 -6.61 9.19 15.43
CA PRO A 91 -7.92 9.78 15.73
C PRO A 91 -8.94 9.53 14.61
N GLU A 92 -10.21 9.77 14.90
CA GLU A 92 -11.35 9.40 14.02
C GLU A 92 -11.25 10.02 12.62
N ASP A 93 -10.80 11.27 12.51
CA ASP A 93 -10.62 12.01 11.26
C ASP A 93 -9.48 11.48 10.38
N GLU A 94 -8.55 10.75 10.99
CA GLU A 94 -7.43 10.10 10.32
C GLU A 94 -7.72 8.63 9.96
N LYS A 95 -8.84 8.06 10.41
CA LYS A 95 -9.17 6.66 10.12
C LYS A 95 -9.38 6.40 8.63
N ILE A 96 -8.96 5.22 8.20
CA ILE A 96 -9.21 4.69 6.87
C ILE A 96 -10.65 4.18 6.84
N MET A 97 -11.49 4.85 6.06
CA MET A 97 -12.88 4.47 5.87
C MET A 97 -13.00 3.16 5.09
N ASP A 98 -14.07 2.41 5.33
CA ASP A 98 -14.47 1.35 4.40
C ASP A 98 -14.83 1.98 3.05
N GLY A 99 -14.51 1.28 1.96
CA GLY A 99 -15.10 1.60 0.66
C GLY A 99 -16.63 1.55 0.74
N PRO A 100 -17.35 2.25 -0.15
CA PRO A 100 -18.81 2.20 -0.18
C PRO A 100 -19.31 0.74 -0.28
N LYS A 101 -20.20 0.35 0.64
CA LYS A 101 -20.80 -0.99 0.65
C LYS A 101 -21.56 -1.22 -0.66
N GLY A 102 -21.24 -2.31 -1.38
CA GLY A 102 -21.95 -2.73 -2.59
C GLY A 102 -21.23 -2.50 -3.92
N VAL A 103 -19.95 -2.08 -3.89
CA VAL A 103 -19.10 -2.08 -5.10
C VAL A 103 -18.10 -3.23 -4.99
N ASP A 104 -18.59 -4.45 -5.13
CA ASP A 104 -17.73 -5.56 -5.53
C ASP A 104 -17.34 -5.27 -6.99
N LEU A 105 -16.15 -4.68 -7.19
CA LEU A 105 -15.59 -4.54 -8.54
C LEU A 105 -15.22 -5.95 -9.02
N VAL A 106 -16.18 -6.54 -9.73
CA VAL A 106 -16.09 -7.81 -10.46
C VAL A 106 -14.86 -7.86 -11.35
#